data_AF-A0A925FGS3-F1
#
_entry.id   AF-A0A925FGS3-F1
#
_cell.length_a   1.000
_cell.length_b   1.000
_cell.length_c   1.000
_cell.angle_alpha   90.00
_cell.angle_beta   90.00
_cell.angle_gamma   90.00
#
_symmetry.space_group_name_H-M   'P 1'
#
loop_
_entity.id
_entity.type
_entity.pdbx_description
1 polymer ?
#
loop_
_entity_poly.entity_id
_entity_poly.type
_entity_poly.pdbx_seq_one_letter_code
_entity_poly.pdbx_strand_id
1 'polypeptide(L)'
;DGDIFIGEFANGALGSIQTSFVTVGNYPGIEARVYGSEGALICRLVEEFGVCESLKAAKPDDVEFREIEVPPQFYPPGGHKGEAWRTLFYANLISSFIGEVQSPTPENEGDFMDGARVQEVINGVEKSFRERRWVRLPLDG
;
A
#
# COMPACT_ATOMS: atom_id res chain seq x y z
N ASP A 1 -17.71 -1.53 -10.68
CA ASP A 1 -16.95 -2.56 -9.95
C ASP A 1 -16.02 -1.88 -8.97
N GLY A 2 -16.19 -2.18 -7.69
CA GLY A 2 -15.48 -1.53 -6.60
C GLY A 2 -16.07 -1.88 -5.24
N ASP A 3 -15.18 -1.99 -4.27
CA ASP A 3 -15.49 -2.43 -2.92
C ASP A 3 -14.97 -1.41 -1.91
N ILE A 4 -15.63 -1.34 -0.76
CA ILE A 4 -15.14 -0.62 0.41
C ILE A 4 -15.37 -1.46 1.65
N PHE A 5 -14.35 -1.54 2.50
CA PHE A 5 -14.48 -2.14 3.82
C PHE A 5 -13.74 -1.32 4.86
N ILE A 6 -14.18 -1.47 6.10
CA ILE A 6 -13.55 -0.89 7.28
C ILE A 6 -13.05 -2.00 8.18
N GLY A 7 -11.99 -1.74 8.92
CA GLY A 7 -11.33 -2.72 9.79
C GLY A 7 -10.76 -2.08 11.05
N GLU A 8 -10.62 -2.91 12.08
CA GLU A 8 -9.84 -2.61 13.28
C GLU A 8 -8.61 -3.52 13.27
N PHE A 9 -7.43 -2.92 13.33
CA PHE A 9 -6.16 -3.65 13.43
C PHE A 9 -5.97 -4.20 14.84
N ALA A 10 -5.14 -5.24 15.00
CA ALA A 10 -4.88 -5.86 16.31
C ALA A 10 -4.30 -4.89 17.36
N ASN A 11 -3.70 -3.77 16.93
CA ASN A 11 -3.18 -2.71 17.78
C ASN A 11 -4.20 -1.59 18.09
N GLY A 12 -5.47 -1.75 17.68
CA GLY A 12 -6.55 -0.78 17.89
C GLY A 12 -6.60 0.36 16.87
N ALA A 13 -5.70 0.38 15.88
CA ALA A 13 -5.81 1.33 14.78
C ALA A 13 -7.06 1.03 13.93
N LEU A 14 -7.67 2.08 13.37
CA LEU A 14 -8.80 1.94 12.44
C LEU A 14 -8.31 2.15 11.02
N GLY A 15 -8.88 1.38 10.09
CA GLY A 15 -8.57 1.49 8.67
C GLY A 15 -9.80 1.39 7.79
N SER A 16 -9.69 1.94 6.59
CA SER A 16 -10.63 1.73 5.51
C SER A 16 -9.85 1.45 4.23
N ILE A 17 -10.33 0.51 3.44
CA ILE A 17 -9.76 0.18 2.13
C ILE A 17 -10.86 0.33 1.10
N GLN A 18 -10.54 1.03 0.00
CA GLN A 18 -11.42 1.20 -1.15
C GLN A 18 -10.68 0.73 -2.40
N THR A 19 -11.35 -0.09 -3.20
CA THR A 19 -10.86 -0.54 -4.51
C THR A 19 -11.90 -0.22 -5.57
N SER A 20 -11.47 0.10 -6.79
CA SER A 20 -12.40 0.37 -7.88
C SER A 20 -11.73 0.34 -9.24
N PHE A 21 -12.39 -0.29 -10.21
CA PHE A 21 -12.00 -0.25 -11.63
C PHE A 21 -12.69 0.88 -12.41
N VAL A 22 -13.70 1.52 -11.83
CA VAL A 22 -14.59 2.49 -12.51
C VAL A 22 -14.43 3.92 -12.00
N THR A 23 -13.38 4.18 -11.20
CA THR A 23 -13.13 5.51 -10.66
C THR A 23 -12.65 6.45 -11.77
N VAL A 24 -13.45 7.47 -12.06
CA VAL A 24 -13.12 8.49 -13.08
C VAL A 24 -12.06 9.44 -12.54
N GLY A 25 -11.09 9.78 -13.39
CA GLY A 25 -10.09 10.82 -13.09
C GLY A 25 -8.88 10.35 -12.29
N ASN A 26 -8.78 9.05 -11.98
CA ASN A 26 -7.57 8.46 -11.39
C ASN A 26 -6.89 7.57 -12.42
N TYR A 27 -5.58 7.75 -12.61
CA TYR A 27 -4.76 6.73 -13.25
C TYR A 27 -4.71 5.48 -12.35
N PRO A 28 -4.54 4.28 -12.91
CA PRO A 28 -4.30 3.08 -12.12
C PRO A 28 -3.13 3.32 -11.15
N GLY A 29 -3.34 3.00 -9.89
CA GLY A 29 -2.36 3.26 -8.85
C GLY A 29 -2.87 2.92 -7.46
N ILE A 30 -2.03 3.21 -6.46
CA ILE A 30 -2.29 2.96 -5.06
C ILE A 30 -2.13 4.27 -4.29
N GLU A 31 -3.04 4.55 -3.37
CA GLU A 31 -2.86 5.60 -2.38
C GLU A 31 -2.97 4.98 -0.98
N ALA A 32 -2.00 5.29 -0.12
CA ALA A 32 -2.03 4.96 1.29
C ALA A 32 -1.94 6.25 2.11
N ARG A 33 -2.81 6.38 3.11
CA ARG A 33 -2.76 7.46 4.09
C ARG A 33 -2.65 6.87 5.49
N VAL A 34 -1.66 7.34 6.24
CA VAL A 34 -1.42 6.88 7.62
C VAL A 34 -1.41 8.08 8.53
N TYR A 35 -2.17 7.99 9.62
CA TYR A 35 -2.28 9.04 10.64
C TYR A 35 -1.88 8.44 11.99
N GLY A 36 -0.91 9.05 12.64
CA GLY A 36 -0.42 8.67 13.96
C GLY A 36 -0.34 9.86 14.91
N SER A 37 0.07 9.61 16.15
CA SER A 37 0.21 10.67 17.17
C SER A 37 1.30 11.70 16.82
N GLU A 38 2.33 11.29 16.08
CA GLU A 38 3.51 12.12 15.75
C GLU A 38 3.46 12.71 14.33
N GLY A 39 2.35 12.53 13.62
CA GLY A 39 2.16 13.06 12.28
C GLY A 39 1.38 12.14 11.35
N ALA A 40 1.36 12.52 10.08
CA ALA A 40 0.66 11.82 9.03
C ALA A 40 1.48 11.71 7.75
N LEU A 41 1.22 10.68 6.96
CA LEU A 41 1.81 10.42 5.65
C LEU A 41 0.73 10.19 4.60
N ILE A 42 0.96 10.71 3.40
CA ILE A 42 0.21 10.38 2.19
C ILE A 42 1.21 9.87 1.17
N CYS A 43 1.11 8.60 0.82
CA CYS A 43 1.89 7.97 -0.24
C CYS A 43 0.96 7.69 -1.43
N ARG A 44 1.35 8.12 -2.62
CA ARG A 44 0.67 7.79 -3.87
C ARG A 44 1.69 7.14 -4.80
N LEU A 45 1.33 5.97 -5.34
CA LEU A 45 2.05 5.28 -6.41
C LEU A 45 1.13 5.28 -7.63
N VAL A 46 1.27 6.32 -8.45
CA VAL A 46 0.42 6.62 -9.60
C VAL A 46 1.22 7.49 -10.56
N GLU A 47 0.99 7.35 -11.86
CA GLU A 47 1.65 8.18 -12.86
C GLU A 47 0.91 9.51 -13.04
N GLU A 48 1.43 10.59 -12.45
CA GLU A 48 0.88 11.93 -12.50
C GLU A 48 1.93 12.92 -12.99
N PHE A 49 1.64 13.64 -14.06
CA PHE A 49 2.54 14.66 -14.64
C PHE A 49 3.96 14.14 -14.93
N GLY A 50 4.10 12.86 -15.31
CA GLY A 50 5.39 12.23 -15.61
C GLY A 50 6.19 11.79 -14.38
N VAL A 51 5.56 11.77 -13.20
CA VAL A 51 6.14 11.27 -11.95
C VAL A 51 5.29 10.10 -11.44
N CYS A 52 5.90 8.97 -11.12
CA CYS A 52 5.19 7.74 -10.74
C CYS A 52 4.88 7.59 -9.25
N GLU A 53 5.27 8.57 -8.45
CA GLU A 53 5.11 8.56 -7.00
C GLU A 53 5.03 9.97 -6.42
N SER A 54 4.37 10.08 -5.28
CA SER A 54 4.51 11.23 -4.40
C SER A 54 4.39 10.80 -2.94
N LEU A 55 5.22 11.40 -2.10
CA LEU A 55 5.17 11.19 -0.66
C LEU A 55 5.04 12.54 0.02
N LYS A 56 4.04 12.68 0.90
CA LYS A 56 3.81 13.90 1.65
C LYS A 56 3.70 13.60 3.13
N ALA A 57 4.19 14.51 3.97
CA ALA A 57 4.17 14.38 5.42
C ALA A 57 3.62 15.65 6.09
N ALA A 58 3.04 15.48 7.28
CA ALA A 58 2.66 16.57 8.16
C ALA A 58 2.97 16.20 9.61
N LYS A 59 3.48 17.14 10.40
CA LYS A 59 3.60 17.05 11.87
C LYS A 59 2.30 17.47 12.55
N PRO A 60 2.11 17.17 13.85
CA PRO A 60 0.87 17.48 14.56
C PRO A 60 0.49 18.98 14.55
N ASP A 61 1.48 19.86 14.44
CA ASP A 61 1.33 21.32 14.38
C ASP A 61 1.32 21.89 12.95
N ASP A 62 1.52 21.06 11.93
CA ASP A 62 1.42 21.48 10.54
C ASP A 62 -0.05 21.61 10.11
N VAL A 63 -0.36 22.69 9.38
CA VAL A 63 -1.67 22.91 8.74
C VAL A 63 -1.74 22.38 7.31
N GLU A 64 -0.60 21.96 6.75
CA GLU A 64 -0.46 21.50 5.38
C GLU A 64 0.51 20.32 5.28
N PHE A 65 0.20 19.37 4.40
CA PHE A 65 1.13 18.33 4.00
C PHE A 65 2.23 18.90 3.09
N ARG A 66 3.48 18.61 3.41
CA ARG A 66 4.64 18.98 2.59
C ARG A 66 5.18 17.77 1.86
N GLU A 67 5.67 17.97 0.64
CA GLU A 67 6.34 16.93 -0.11
C GLU A 67 7.64 16.51 0.58
N ILE A 68 7.89 15.20 0.63
CA ILE A 68 9.15 14.63 1.07
C ILE A 68 9.70 13.76 -0.05
N GLU A 69 11.01 13.86 -0.25
CA GLU A 69 11.69 13.06 -1.26
C GLU A 69 11.73 11.60 -0.84
N VAL A 70 11.36 10.70 -1.75
CA VAL A 70 11.57 9.26 -1.56
C VAL A 70 13.07 9.00 -1.69
N PRO A 71 13.71 8.45 -0.65
CA PRO A 71 15.15 8.24 -0.68
C PRO A 71 15.61 7.32 -1.84
N PRO A 72 16.76 7.59 -2.49
CA PRO A 72 17.23 6.82 -3.64
C PRO A 72 17.37 5.31 -3.43
N GLN A 73 17.54 4.84 -2.19
CA GLN A 73 17.63 3.42 -1.89
C GLN A 73 16.31 2.64 -2.07
N PHE A 74 15.18 3.31 -2.25
CA PHE A 74 13.88 2.69 -2.53
C PHE A 74 13.61 2.51 -4.03
N TYR A 75 14.61 2.74 -4.88
CA TYR A 75 14.57 2.45 -6.32
C TYR A 75 15.50 1.29 -6.65
N PRO A 76 15.25 0.55 -7.74
CA PRO A 76 16.22 -0.41 -8.24
C PRO A 76 17.47 0.33 -8.74
N PRO A 77 18.61 -0.36 -8.93
CA PRO A 77 19.81 0.28 -9.49
C PRO A 77 19.54 1.02 -10.80
N GLY A 78 19.80 2.34 -10.81
CA GLY A 78 19.55 3.21 -11.96
C GLY A 78 18.10 3.69 -12.11
N GLY A 79 17.21 3.27 -11.21
CA GLY A 79 15.80 3.64 -11.24
C GLY A 79 15.54 5.06 -10.73
N HIS A 80 14.45 5.68 -11.19
CA HIS A 80 14.01 7.00 -10.72
C HIS A 80 12.51 7.25 -10.92
N LYS A 81 11.95 8.22 -10.17
CA LYS A 81 10.51 8.58 -10.20
C LYS A 81 9.95 9.07 -11.54
N GLY A 82 10.80 9.30 -12.54
CA GLY A 82 10.38 9.77 -13.87
C GLY A 82 10.04 8.63 -14.83
N GLU A 83 10.21 7.39 -14.39
CA GLU A 83 9.85 6.20 -15.16
C GLU A 83 8.34 5.93 -15.08
N ALA A 84 7.84 5.13 -16.03
CA ALA A 84 6.46 4.69 -16.00
C ALA A 84 6.19 3.85 -14.74
N TRP A 85 5.10 4.15 -14.03
CA TRP A 85 4.74 3.46 -12.77
C TRP A 85 4.71 1.93 -12.93
N ARG A 86 4.12 1.44 -14.03
CA ARG A 86 4.05 0.00 -14.32
C ARG A 86 5.42 -0.65 -14.43
N THR A 87 6.40 0.04 -15.01
CA THR A 87 7.74 -0.51 -15.19
C THR A 87 8.52 -0.45 -13.88
N LEU A 88 8.52 0.70 -13.22
CA LEU A 88 9.29 0.92 -11.99
C LEU A 88 8.82 0.00 -10.85
N PHE A 89 7.50 -0.21 -10.73
CA PHE A 89 6.93 -1.11 -9.73
C PHE A 89 7.47 -2.54 -9.87
N TYR A 90 7.39 -3.13 -11.07
CA TYR A 90 7.92 -4.48 -11.28
C TYR A 90 9.44 -4.54 -11.24
N ALA A 91 10.14 -3.48 -11.67
CA ALA A 91 11.60 -3.40 -11.56
C ALA A 91 12.07 -3.46 -10.09
N ASN A 92 11.36 -2.77 -9.19
CA ASN A 92 11.61 -2.86 -7.75
C ASN A 92 11.42 -4.29 -7.22
N LEU A 93 10.27 -4.92 -7.50
CA LEU A 93 9.99 -6.30 -7.05
C LEU A 93 11.03 -7.31 -7.58
N ILE A 94 11.41 -7.20 -8.86
CA ILE A 94 12.44 -8.06 -9.45
C ILE A 94 13.80 -7.81 -8.80
N SER A 95 14.17 -6.54 -8.56
CA SER A 95 15.42 -6.18 -7.91
C SER A 95 15.50 -6.72 -6.48
N SER A 96 14.42 -6.57 -5.69
CA SER A 96 14.33 -7.15 -4.34
C SER A 96 14.47 -8.66 -4.38
N PHE A 97 13.70 -9.33 -5.25
CA PHE A 97 13.73 -10.79 -5.35
C PHE A 97 15.11 -11.34 -5.75
N ILE A 98 15.79 -10.71 -6.70
CA ILE A 98 17.17 -11.08 -7.06
C ILE A 98 18.11 -10.88 -5.86
N GLY A 99 17.97 -9.77 -5.14
CA GLY A 99 18.73 -9.49 -3.92
C GLY A 99 18.55 -10.60 -2.87
N GLU A 100 17.31 -10.99 -2.60
CA GLU A 100 16.96 -12.06 -1.66
C GLU A 100 17.55 -13.42 -2.07
N VAL A 101 17.53 -13.75 -3.38
CA VAL A 101 18.14 -14.99 -3.89
C VAL A 101 19.65 -14.99 -3.72
N GLN A 102 20.31 -13.85 -3.94
CA GLN A 102 21.77 -13.73 -3.84
C GLN A 102 22.25 -13.64 -2.40
N SER A 103 21.48 -13.00 -1.52
CA SER A 103 21.81 -12.74 -0.14
C SER A 103 20.53 -12.66 0.68
N PRO A 104 20.05 -13.81 1.21
CA PRO A 104 18.82 -13.84 1.97
C PRO A 104 18.90 -12.89 3.16
N THR A 105 17.92 -11.98 3.26
CA THR A 105 17.75 -11.09 4.40
C THR A 105 16.38 -11.31 5.06
N PRO A 106 16.19 -10.89 6.31
CA PRO A 106 14.87 -10.89 6.93
C PRO A 106 13.88 -9.91 6.28
N GLU A 107 14.37 -8.93 5.52
CA GLU A 107 13.57 -7.93 4.82
C GLU A 107 13.17 -8.48 3.43
N ASN A 108 11.87 -8.45 3.12
CA ASN A 108 11.33 -8.84 1.81
C ASN A 108 10.05 -8.04 1.50
N GLU A 109 9.61 -8.12 0.24
CA GLU A 109 8.38 -7.48 -0.26
C GLU A 109 7.11 -8.36 -0.05
N GLY A 110 7.19 -9.32 0.87
CA GLY A 110 6.15 -10.28 1.21
C GLY A 110 6.45 -11.71 0.76
N ASP A 111 5.97 -12.68 1.53
CA ASP A 111 6.10 -14.11 1.23
C ASP A 111 4.75 -14.82 1.02
N PHE A 112 4.78 -16.15 0.89
CA PHE A 112 3.56 -16.95 0.73
C PHE A 112 2.65 -16.93 1.97
N MET A 113 3.20 -16.75 3.17
CA MET A 113 2.42 -16.64 4.40
C MET A 113 1.72 -15.28 4.46
N ASP A 114 2.35 -14.21 3.99
CA ASP A 114 1.70 -12.91 3.84
C ASP A 114 0.59 -12.97 2.79
N GLY A 115 0.82 -13.64 1.66
CA GLY A 115 -0.22 -13.92 0.67
C GLY A 115 -1.41 -14.67 1.26
N ALA A 116 -1.17 -15.69 2.09
CA ALA A 116 -2.24 -16.44 2.77
C ALA A 116 -3.04 -15.56 3.74
N ARG A 117 -2.38 -14.66 4.49
CA ARG A 117 -3.05 -13.69 5.38
C ARG A 117 -3.90 -12.70 4.59
N VAL A 118 -3.40 -12.19 3.47
CA VAL A 118 -4.18 -11.30 2.58
C VAL A 118 -5.41 -12.03 2.03
N GLN A 119 -5.27 -13.30 1.63
CA GLN A 119 -6.40 -14.11 1.18
C GLN A 119 -7.45 -14.31 2.28
N GLU A 120 -7.03 -14.49 3.53
CA GLU A 120 -7.95 -14.59 4.67
C GLU A 120 -8.73 -13.28 4.88
N VAL A 121 -8.08 -12.12 4.74
CA VAL A 121 -8.76 -10.81 4.78
C VAL A 121 -9.81 -10.71 3.68
N ILE A 122 -9.48 -11.10 2.43
CA ILE A 122 -10.43 -11.10 1.30
C ILE A 122 -11.66 -11.97 1.63
N ASN A 123 -11.43 -13.18 2.12
CA ASN A 123 -12.51 -14.09 2.52
C ASN A 123 -13.36 -13.48 3.65
N GLY A 124 -12.73 -12.78 4.61
CA GLY A 124 -13.41 -12.10 5.69
C GLY A 124 -14.30 -10.96 5.19
N VAL A 125 -13.81 -10.14 4.26
CA VAL A 125 -14.59 -9.07 3.62
C VAL A 125 -15.79 -9.63 2.88
N GLU A 126 -15.62 -10.72 2.13
CA GLU A 126 -16.73 -11.40 1.44
C GLU A 126 -17.79 -11.90 2.44
N LYS A 127 -17.35 -12.56 3.52
CA LYS A 127 -18.26 -13.05 4.58
C LYS A 127 -19.00 -11.90 5.27
N SER A 128 -18.28 -10.83 5.60
CA SER A 128 -18.86 -9.60 6.17
C SER A 128 -19.93 -8.99 5.26
N PHE A 129 -19.66 -8.90 3.95
CA PHE A 129 -20.63 -8.42 2.97
C PHE A 129 -21.90 -9.28 2.92
N ARG A 130 -21.75 -10.61 2.85
CA ARG A 130 -22.89 -11.55 2.79
C ARG A 130 -23.72 -11.55 4.06
N GLU A 131 -23.08 -11.50 5.22
CA GLU A 131 -23.74 -11.58 6.54
C GLU A 131 -24.14 -10.21 7.09
N ARG A 132 -23.71 -9.12 6.45
CA ARG A 132 -23.98 -7.72 6.83
C ARG A 132 -23.58 -7.40 8.27
N ARG A 133 -22.43 -7.93 8.71
CA ARG A 133 -21.92 -7.75 10.07
C ARG A 133 -20.41 -7.79 10.11
N TRP A 134 -19.83 -7.28 11.20
CA TRP A 134 -18.43 -7.47 11.51
C TRP A 134 -18.06 -8.95 11.59
N VAL A 135 -16.92 -9.30 11.02
CA VAL A 135 -16.26 -10.60 11.16
C VAL A 135 -14.93 -10.41 11.86
N ARG A 136 -14.52 -11.41 12.62
CA ARG A 136 -13.21 -11.43 13.29
C ARG A 136 -12.23 -12.25 12.46
N LEU A 137 -10.98 -11.83 12.47
CA LEU A 137 -9.85 -12.59 11.94
C LEU A 137 -8.99 -13.12 13.11
N PRO A 138 -8.37 -14.32 12.99
CA PRO A 138 -8.49 -15.23 11.84
C PRO A 138 -9.91 -15.79 11.71
N LEU A 139 -10.27 -16.26 10.52
CA LEU A 139 -11.57 -16.90 10.30
C LEU A 139 -11.54 -18.27 10.98
N ASP A 140 -12.57 -18.56 11.79
CA ASP A 140 -12.76 -19.92 12.31
C ASP A 140 -12.88 -20.89 11.12
N GLY A 141 -12.00 -21.89 11.08
CA GLY A 141 -11.93 -22.92 10.04
C GLY A 141 -13.14 -23.86 10.02
#